data_AF-A0A381WXU0-F1
#
_entry.id   AF-A0A381WXU0-F1
#
_cell.length_a   1.000
_cell.length_b   1.000
_cell.length_c   1.000
_cell.angle_alpha   90.00
_cell.angle_beta   90.00
_cell.angle_gamma   90.00
#
_symmetry.space_group_name_H-M   'P 1'
#
loop_
_entity.id
_entity.type
_entity.pdbx_description
1 polymer ?
#
loop_
_entity_poly.entity_id
_entity_poly.type
_entity_poly.pdbx_seq_one_letter_code
_entity_poly.pdbx_strand_id
1 'polypeptide(L)'
;MAKLDFYGHATFGLTTEDGTRIIIDPFFVENPWTDVEVDAVEADFVFCTHGHFDHFVDAIPLVRASGAKFVGSYELVEYVETQGVTDVHPLHIGGGWDFPFGRAKMVTAVHGGCVYGEGAEAYTTNPG
;
A
#
# COMPACT_ATOMS: atom_id res chain seq x y z
N MET A 1 9.85 16.48 13.66
CA MET A 1 8.58 16.83 12.99
C MET A 1 8.40 15.88 11.82
N ALA A 2 7.25 15.23 11.75
CA ALA A 2 6.90 14.38 10.62
C ALA A 2 6.71 15.20 9.34
N LYS A 3 7.03 14.61 8.18
CA LYS A 3 6.87 15.22 6.85
C LYS A 3 5.83 14.42 6.06
N LEU A 4 4.90 15.11 5.40
CA LEU A 4 3.95 14.53 4.48
C LEU A 4 4.24 15.06 3.06
N ASP A 5 4.51 14.16 2.13
CA ASP A 5 4.61 14.42 0.71
C ASP A 5 3.32 13.96 0.02
N PHE A 6 2.81 14.80 -0.89
CA PHE A 6 1.66 14.45 -1.73
C PHE A 6 2.13 14.32 -3.18
N TYR A 7 2.06 13.10 -3.73
CA TYR A 7 2.49 12.78 -5.10
C TYR A 7 1.31 12.83 -6.09
N GLY A 8 0.13 13.28 -5.68
CA GLY A 8 -1.07 13.28 -6.51
C GLY A 8 -1.95 12.05 -6.31
N HIS A 9 -3.19 12.13 -6.82
CA HIS A 9 -4.24 11.15 -6.60
C HIS A 9 -4.43 10.81 -5.10
N ALA A 10 -4.13 9.57 -4.71
CA ALA A 10 -4.14 9.08 -3.34
C ALA A 10 -2.75 8.67 -2.85
N THR A 11 -1.69 8.98 -3.60
CA THR A 11 -0.32 8.57 -3.28
C THR A 11 0.34 9.54 -2.32
N PHE A 12 0.55 9.09 -1.09
CA PHE A 12 1.16 9.89 -0.02
C PHE A 12 2.45 9.25 0.46
N GLY A 13 3.46 10.09 0.71
CA GLY A 13 4.64 9.73 1.47
C GLY A 13 4.59 10.34 2.85
N LEU A 14 4.85 9.54 3.89
CA LEU A 14 4.98 10.00 5.26
C LEU A 14 6.36 9.62 5.77
N THR A 15 7.13 10.62 6.22
CA THR A 15 8.35 10.40 7.00
C THR A 15 8.06 10.77 8.44
N THR A 16 8.11 9.80 9.33
CA THR A 16 7.91 10.00 10.78
C THR A 16 9.12 10.70 11.40
N GLU A 17 9.00 11.13 12.66
CA GLU A 17 10.07 11.84 13.35
C GLU A 17 11.34 11.00 13.56
N ASP A 18 11.18 9.67 13.67
CA ASP A 18 12.29 8.71 13.78
C ASP A 18 12.89 8.32 12.42
N GLY A 19 12.39 8.90 11.33
CA GLY A 19 12.88 8.67 9.97
C GLY A 19 12.22 7.51 9.22
N THR A 20 11.24 6.81 9.82
CA THR A 20 10.50 5.75 9.12
C THR A 20 9.74 6.33 7.92
N ARG A 21 9.93 5.73 6.74
CA ARG A 21 9.29 6.10 5.48
C ARG A 21 8.13 5.18 5.18
N ILE A 22 6.96 5.76 4.99
CA ILE A 22 5.71 5.05 4.72
C ILE A 22 5.14 5.60 3.42
N ILE A 23 4.82 4.71 2.49
CA ILE A 23 4.07 5.05 1.28
C ILE A 23 2.65 4.50 1.41
N ILE A 24 1.66 5.33 1.08
CA ILE A 24 0.25 4.97 1.09
C ILE A 24 -0.26 5.04 -0.34
N ASP A 25 -0.95 3.99 -0.80
CA ASP A 25 -1.56 3.84 -2.12
C ASP A 25 -0.60 4.22 -3.27
N PRO A 26 0.49 3.44 -3.48
CA PRO A 26 1.51 3.73 -4.48
C PRO A 26 0.95 3.66 -5.90
N PHE A 27 0.80 4.83 -6.51
CA PHE A 27 0.44 5.06 -7.90
C PHE A 27 1.34 6.19 -8.41
N PHE A 28 2.43 5.80 -9.08
CA PHE A 28 3.52 6.66 -9.51
C PHE A 28 3.64 6.68 -11.03
N VAL A 29 3.84 5.52 -11.68
CA VAL A 29 4.23 5.46 -13.11
C VAL A 29 3.13 6.02 -14.02
N GLU A 30 1.89 5.68 -13.75
CA GLU A 30 0.72 6.08 -14.55
C GLU A 30 -0.02 7.28 -13.94
N ASN A 31 0.55 7.90 -12.90
CA ASN A 31 -0.03 9.03 -12.20
C ASN A 31 0.33 10.36 -12.91
N PRO A 32 -0.66 11.10 -13.46
CA PRO A 32 -0.39 12.30 -14.24
C PRO A 32 0.05 13.52 -13.41
N TRP A 33 0.11 13.39 -12.08
CA TRP A 33 0.46 14.47 -11.15
C TRP A 33 1.88 14.35 -10.59
N THR A 34 2.62 13.30 -10.95
CA THR A 34 4.02 13.12 -10.53
C THR A 34 4.84 12.49 -11.64
N ASP A 35 6.10 12.93 -11.75
CA ASP A 35 7.12 12.31 -12.62
C ASP A 35 8.08 11.43 -11.79
N VAL A 36 7.69 11.05 -10.57
CA VAL A 36 8.51 10.20 -9.69
C VAL A 36 8.37 8.76 -10.14
N GLU A 37 9.49 8.13 -10.48
CA GLU A 37 9.57 6.71 -10.79
C GLU A 37 9.60 5.86 -9.52
N VAL A 38 8.98 4.68 -9.56
CA VAL A 38 8.89 3.77 -8.40
C VAL A 38 10.27 3.41 -7.83
N ASP A 39 11.26 3.17 -8.70
CA ASP A 39 12.61 2.79 -8.30
C ASP A 39 13.38 3.91 -7.56
N ALA A 40 12.89 5.15 -7.61
CA ALA A 40 13.45 6.28 -6.90
C ALA A 40 12.84 6.47 -5.49
N VAL A 41 11.83 5.68 -5.14
CA VAL A 41 11.09 5.80 -3.88
C VAL A 41 11.65 4.85 -2.82
N GLU A 42 12.14 5.41 -1.73
CA GLU A 42 12.53 4.64 -0.54
C GLU A 42 11.33 4.49 0.41
N ALA A 43 11.03 3.26 0.81
CA ALA A 43 9.94 2.95 1.74
C ALA A 43 10.36 1.84 2.71
N ASP A 44 9.99 1.99 3.98
CA ASP A 44 10.10 0.96 5.01
C ASP A 44 8.75 0.20 5.17
N PHE A 45 7.64 0.90 4.89
CA PHE A 45 6.29 0.32 4.84
C PHE A 45 5.51 0.82 3.62
N VAL A 46 4.73 -0.07 3.02
CA VAL A 46 3.77 0.26 1.96
C VAL A 46 2.38 -0.14 2.43
N PHE A 47 1.47 0.82 2.50
CA PHE A 47 0.07 0.61 2.88
C PHE A 47 -0.82 0.74 1.65
N CYS A 48 -1.73 -0.20 1.45
CA CYS A 48 -2.80 -0.06 0.45
C CYS A 48 -4.17 -0.08 1.12
N THR A 49 -5.02 0.88 0.77
CA THR A 49 -6.39 1.02 1.26
C THR A 49 -7.31 -0.03 0.66
N HIS A 50 -7.16 -0.30 -0.64
CA HIS A 50 -7.89 -1.30 -1.42
C HIS A 50 -7.13 -1.64 -2.71
N GLY A 51 -7.66 -2.58 -3.49
CA GLY A 51 -6.94 -3.20 -4.61
C GLY A 51 -7.09 -2.56 -5.98
N HIS A 52 -7.76 -1.41 -6.13
CA HIS A 52 -7.89 -0.80 -7.46
C HIS A 52 -6.54 -0.37 -8.03
N PHE A 53 -6.47 -0.34 -9.36
CA PHE A 53 -5.28 0.00 -10.13
C PHE A 53 -4.60 1.28 -9.65
N ASP A 54 -5.36 2.36 -9.52
CA ASP A 54 -4.94 3.71 -9.13
C ASP A 54 -4.52 3.85 -7.66
N HIS A 55 -4.54 2.75 -6.90
CA HIS A 55 -4.06 2.67 -5.51
C HIS A 55 -2.98 1.61 -5.30
N PHE A 56 -2.92 0.60 -6.16
CA PHE A 56 -2.18 -0.65 -5.89
C PHE A 56 -1.12 -0.98 -6.94
N VAL A 57 -1.21 -0.46 -8.17
CA VAL A 57 -0.39 -0.90 -9.31
C VAL A 57 1.11 -0.95 -9.00
N ASP A 58 1.62 0.02 -8.24
CA ASP A 58 3.05 0.13 -7.94
C ASP A 58 3.44 -0.46 -6.58
N ALA A 59 2.52 -1.10 -5.86
CA ALA A 59 2.78 -1.64 -4.53
C ALA A 59 3.80 -2.79 -4.54
N ILE A 60 3.59 -3.79 -5.40
CA ILE A 60 4.50 -4.94 -5.50
C ILE A 60 5.88 -4.53 -6.05
N PRO A 61 5.97 -3.73 -7.15
CA PRO A 61 7.25 -3.19 -7.61
C PRO A 61 7.99 -2.42 -6.51
N LEU A 62 7.31 -1.52 -5.80
CA LEU A 62 7.91 -0.71 -4.73
C LEU A 62 8.43 -1.58 -3.57
N VAL A 63 7.62 -2.53 -3.11
CA VAL A 63 8.02 -3.45 -2.03
C VAL A 63 9.23 -4.28 -2.43
N ARG A 64 9.32 -4.73 -3.68
CA ARG A 64 10.49 -5.47 -4.20
C ARG A 64 11.73 -4.58 -4.30
N ALA A 65 11.58 -3.34 -4.74
CA ALA A 65 12.68 -2.40 -4.90
C ALA A 65 13.25 -1.94 -3.54
N SER A 66 12.38 -1.66 -2.57
CA SER A 66 12.78 -1.08 -1.29
C SER A 66 12.98 -2.10 -0.17
N GLY A 67 12.41 -3.31 -0.30
CA GLY A 67 12.33 -4.29 0.79
C GLY A 67 11.32 -3.91 1.87
N ALA A 68 10.38 -3.00 1.59
CA ALA A 68 9.37 -2.56 2.54
C ALA A 68 8.46 -3.69 3.01
N LYS A 69 7.90 -3.55 4.21
CA LYS A 69 6.78 -4.37 4.65
C LYS A 69 5.49 -3.93 3.96
N PHE A 70 4.78 -4.84 3.31
CA PHE A 70 3.45 -4.57 2.76
C PHE A 70 2.37 -4.68 3.84
N VAL A 71 1.44 -3.73 3.89
CA VAL A 71 0.31 -3.71 4.83
C VAL A 71 -0.99 -3.44 4.06
N GLY A 72 -1.97 -4.31 4.21
CA GLY A 72 -3.25 -4.22 3.50
C GLY A 72 -4.33 -5.05 4.16
N SER A 73 -5.48 -5.21 3.49
CA SER A 73 -6.50 -6.17 3.93
C SER A 73 -5.97 -7.61 3.81
N TYR A 74 -6.66 -8.57 4.41
CA TYR A 74 -6.28 -9.98 4.32
C TYR A 74 -6.13 -10.45 2.87
N GLU A 75 -7.10 -10.13 2.02
CA GLU A 75 -7.14 -10.52 0.60
C GLU A 75 -6.03 -9.85 -0.21
N LEU A 76 -5.69 -8.59 0.09
CA LEU A 76 -4.56 -7.91 -0.53
C LEU A 76 -3.24 -8.57 -0.16
N VAL A 77 -3.07 -8.90 1.12
CA VAL A 77 -1.87 -9.57 1.62
C VAL A 77 -1.72 -10.95 0.98
N GLU A 78 -2.79 -11.74 0.93
CA GLU A 78 -2.77 -13.08 0.33
C GLU A 78 -2.37 -13.00 -1.15
N TYR A 79 -2.94 -12.05 -1.91
CA TYR A 79 -2.53 -11.81 -3.29
C TYR A 79 -1.05 -11.44 -3.39
N VAL A 80 -0.57 -10.48 -2.59
CA VAL A 80 0.83 -10.04 -2.57
C VAL A 80 1.79 -11.20 -2.22
N GLU A 81 1.39 -12.09 -1.31
CA GLU A 81 2.14 -13.32 -1.00
C GLU A 81 2.23 -14.27 -2.20
N THR A 82 1.17 -14.42 -3.01
CA THR A 82 1.24 -15.21 -4.26
C THR A 82 2.25 -14.65 -5.25
N GLN A 83 2.55 -13.36 -5.17
CA GLN A 83 3.54 -12.67 -5.98
C GLN A 83 4.96 -12.79 -5.39
N GLY A 84 5.16 -13.62 -4.35
CA GLY A 84 6.46 -13.93 -3.77
C GLY A 84 6.99 -12.92 -2.76
N VAL A 85 6.17 -11.96 -2.31
CA VAL A 85 6.52 -11.03 -1.24
C VAL A 85 6.22 -11.69 0.10
N THR A 86 7.23 -11.78 0.98
CA THR A 86 7.08 -12.51 2.26
C THR A 86 6.96 -11.59 3.47
N ASP A 87 7.45 -10.35 3.40
CA ASP A 87 7.31 -9.42 4.52
C ASP A 87 6.01 -8.62 4.40
N VAL A 88 4.95 -9.22 4.92
CA VAL A 88 3.58 -8.70 4.83
C VAL A 88 2.94 -8.62 6.22
N HIS A 89 1.93 -7.78 6.37
CA HIS A 89 1.14 -7.68 7.60
C HIS A 89 -0.34 -7.44 7.27
N PRO A 90 -1.23 -8.42 7.48
CA PRO A 90 -2.65 -8.23 7.26
C PRO A 90 -3.27 -7.38 8.37
N LEU A 91 -4.04 -6.39 7.96
CA LEU A 91 -5.06 -5.75 8.77
C LEU A 91 -6.45 -6.13 8.22
N HIS A 92 -7.50 -5.76 8.94
CA HIS A 92 -8.84 -5.76 8.40
C HIS A 92 -9.64 -4.63 9.04
N ILE A 93 -10.76 -4.25 8.42
CA ILE A 93 -11.62 -3.13 8.83
C ILE A 93 -11.89 -3.14 10.34
N GLY A 94 -11.55 -2.03 11.01
CA GLY A 94 -11.71 -1.84 12.44
C GLY A 94 -10.53 -2.31 13.30
N GLY A 95 -9.66 -3.16 12.75
CA GLY A 95 -8.42 -3.63 13.39
C GLY A 95 -7.32 -2.58 13.34
N GLY A 96 -6.44 -2.59 14.35
CA GLY A 96 -5.26 -1.74 14.38
C GLY A 96 -4.10 -2.37 15.15
N TRP A 97 -2.89 -1.97 14.78
CA TRP A 97 -1.65 -2.55 15.24
C TRP A 97 -0.64 -1.47 15.62
N ASP A 98 0.17 -1.75 16.63
CA ASP A 98 1.26 -0.88 17.08
C ASP A 98 2.56 -1.30 16.36
N PHE A 99 2.91 -0.57 15.31
CA PHE A 99 4.16 -0.70 14.58
C PHE A 99 5.28 0.05 15.32
N PRO A 100 6.57 -0.20 14.99
CA PRO A 100 7.69 0.53 15.60
C PRO A 100 7.57 2.05 15.48
N PHE A 101 6.98 2.55 14.38
CA PHE A 101 6.79 3.98 14.12
C PHE A 101 5.53 4.58 14.74
N GLY A 102 4.62 3.75 15.28
CA GLY A 102 3.33 4.19 15.84
C GLY A 102 2.16 3.26 15.52
N ARG A 103 0.95 3.71 15.87
CA ARG A 103 -0.28 2.92 15.69
C ARG A 103 -0.94 3.19 14.35
N ALA A 104 -1.21 2.15 13.57
CA ALA A 104 -2.04 2.22 12.37
C ALA A 104 -3.35 1.44 12.58
N LYS A 105 -4.45 1.94 12.02
CA LYS A 105 -5.78 1.32 12.10
C LYS A 105 -6.44 1.38 10.72
N MET A 106 -6.93 0.24 10.25
CA MET A 106 -7.77 0.20 9.06
C MET A 106 -9.19 0.64 9.44
N VAL A 107 -9.69 1.67 8.78
CA VAL A 107 -11.01 2.24 9.04
C VAL A 107 -12.01 1.81 7.98
N THR A 108 -13.30 1.90 8.30
CA THR A 108 -14.38 1.57 7.34
C THR A 108 -14.40 2.57 6.19
N ALA A 109 -14.52 2.07 4.97
CA ALA A 109 -14.81 2.83 3.76
C ALA A 109 -16.02 2.20 3.06
N VAL A 110 -16.89 3.02 2.46
CA VAL A 110 -17.96 2.55 1.58
C VAL A 110 -17.44 2.65 0.16
N HIS A 111 -16.87 1.55 -0.32
CA HIS A 111 -16.26 1.44 -1.64
C HIS A 111 -16.26 -0.04 -2.06
N GLY A 112 -15.96 -0.31 -3.33
CA GLY A 112 -15.77 -1.66 -3.84
C GLY A 112 -14.34 -1.90 -4.30
N GLY A 113 -14.05 -3.13 -4.70
CA GLY A 113 -12.91 -3.37 -5.55
C GLY A 113 -12.49 -4.83 -5.68
N CYS A 114 -11.92 -5.12 -6.84
CA CYS A 114 -11.10 -6.30 -7.08
C CYS A 114 -9.64 -5.87 -7.07
N VAL A 115 -8.76 -6.75 -6.61
CA VAL A 115 -7.32 -6.50 -6.64
C VAL A 115 -6.85 -6.44 -8.09
N TYR A 116 -6.04 -5.43 -8.39
CA TYR A 116 -5.42 -5.27 -9.70
C TYR A 116 -4.18 -6.17 -9.82
N GLY A 117 -4.15 -6.92 -10.91
CA GLY A 117 -2.98 -7.67 -11.36
C GLY A 117 -3.33 -9.04 -11.93
N GLU A 118 -2.33 -9.73 -12.47
CA GLU A 118 -2.51 -11.05 -13.08
C GLU A 118 -2.83 -12.11 -12.01
N GLY A 119 -3.92 -12.86 -12.18
CA GLY A 119 -4.36 -13.87 -11.22
C GLY A 119 -5.06 -13.29 -9.98
N ALA A 120 -5.36 -11.99 -9.99
CA ALA A 120 -5.96 -11.29 -8.86
C ALA A 120 -7.49 -11.48 -8.74
N GLU A 121 -8.14 -12.19 -9.68
CA GLU A 121 -9.60 -12.23 -9.83
C GLU A 121 -10.32 -12.84 -8.61
N ALA A 122 -9.65 -13.71 -7.86
CA ALA A 122 -10.19 -14.32 -6.64
C ALA A 122 -10.08 -13.41 -5.41
N TYR A 123 -9.31 -12.33 -5.50
CA TYR A 123 -9.01 -11.42 -4.39
C TYR A 123 -9.85 -10.15 -4.59
N THR A 124 -10.99 -10.12 -3.91
CA THR A 124 -11.97 -9.04 -4.06
C THR A 124 -12.70 -8.81 -2.75
N THR A 125 -13.01 -7.55 -2.45
CA THR A 125 -13.87 -7.19 -1.32
C THR A 125 -15.33 -7.02 -1.72
N ASN A 126 -15.64 -7.19 -3.02
CA ASN A 126 -17.02 -7.21 -3.50
C ASN A 126 -17.68 -8.56 -3.20
N PRO A 127 -18.90 -8.56 -2.62
CA PRO A 127 -19.69 -9.78 -2.54
C PRO A 127 -20.02 -10.27 -3.95
N GLY A 128 -19.79 -11.57 -4.21
CA GLY A 128 -20.14 -12.25 -5.47
C GLY A 128 -21.62 -12.52 -5.63
#